data_AF-A0A6C0BJP1-F1
#
_entry.id   AF-A0A6C0BJP1-F1
#
_cell.length_a   1.000
_cell.length_b   1.000
_cell.length_c   1.000
_cell.angle_alpha   90.00
_cell.angle_beta   90.00
_cell.angle_gamma   90.00
#
_symmetry.space_group_name_H-M   'P 1'
#
loop_
_entity.id
_entity.type
_entity.pdbx_description
1 polymer ?
#
loop_
_entity_poly.entity_id
_entity_poly.type
_entity_poly.pdbx_seq_one_letter_code
_entity_poly.pdbx_strand_id
1 'polypeptide(L)'
;MSQATRLIPLANGFRLPVLLEEADVKQVYDFLACWSIGPLDTTWRTANPLQPEELSWLANGKAFTSERPGDSSRSGFLVVYPPWGSVLYAEADKQSGPNGAKSRYPRVFKVPVRVDPTVFTAGGIIYSATLVGTEKKIIMEDLLFSKGFPTFFKKTFTDRFALLQKSLQNDLFVDEDLAGGLTVSLRSVRPLADLNQFGVWEIIPDEPGKRRWLWFVRRSTALPLIRSSADGKKNPANVMRAKEEIDKLNLGILEPPPLSLASTMVSVIPVIPVQVVRDDKDVAVATKGAFPDQYFLTGPKGEKMGMAIIQNPDISKNLRIKSKLNPQFKVRILASTEFSGSYEILSVL
;
A
#
# COMPACT_ATOMS: atom_id res chain seq x y z
N MET A 1 -27.54 16.04 -20.10
CA MET A 1 -26.48 15.87 -21.12
C MET A 1 -25.89 14.47 -20.96
N SER A 2 -25.60 13.76 -22.05
CA SER A 2 -24.98 12.43 -22.00
C SER A 2 -23.45 12.58 -21.97
N GLN A 3 -22.78 12.09 -20.91
CA GLN A 3 -21.31 12.11 -20.84
C GLN A 3 -20.72 11.07 -21.80
N ALA A 4 -19.66 11.45 -22.52
CA ALA A 4 -18.96 10.54 -23.40
C ALA A 4 -18.27 9.44 -22.59
N THR A 5 -18.54 8.18 -22.93
CA THR A 5 -17.97 7.03 -22.24
C THR A 5 -17.44 5.97 -23.19
N ARG A 6 -16.46 5.19 -22.73
CA ARG A 6 -15.97 3.99 -23.42
C ARG A 6 -15.90 2.82 -22.46
N LEU A 7 -16.32 1.64 -22.90
CA LEU A 7 -16.10 0.41 -22.14
C LEU A 7 -14.61 0.05 -22.14
N ILE A 8 -14.00 0.05 -20.97
CA ILE A 8 -12.60 -0.37 -20.77
C ILE A 8 -12.56 -1.71 -20.04
N PRO A 9 -11.75 -2.69 -20.52
CA PRO A 9 -11.53 -3.92 -19.78
C PRO A 9 -10.74 -3.67 -18.49
N LEU A 10 -11.23 -4.25 -17.39
CA LEU A 10 -10.55 -4.24 -16.10
C LEU A 10 -9.74 -5.54 -15.90
N ALA A 11 -10.41 -6.69 -15.90
CA ALA A 11 -9.81 -8.03 -15.87
C ALA A 11 -10.87 -9.08 -16.22
N ASN A 12 -10.47 -10.29 -16.65
CA ASN A 12 -11.36 -11.45 -16.87
C ASN A 12 -12.65 -11.14 -17.67
N GLY A 13 -12.54 -10.30 -18.70
CA GLY A 13 -13.68 -9.90 -19.54
C GLY A 13 -14.64 -8.87 -18.90
N PHE A 14 -14.44 -8.50 -17.63
CA PHE A 14 -15.19 -7.44 -16.96
C PHE A 14 -14.83 -6.07 -17.54
N ARG A 15 -15.86 -5.29 -17.91
CA ARG A 15 -15.72 -3.97 -18.51
C ARG A 15 -16.61 -2.98 -17.79
N LEU A 16 -16.09 -1.79 -17.54
CA LEU A 16 -16.89 -0.67 -17.05
C LEU A 16 -16.79 0.53 -18.00
N PRO A 17 -17.87 1.32 -18.15
CA PRO A 17 -17.80 2.59 -18.86
C PRO A 17 -16.88 3.55 -18.11
N VAL A 18 -15.83 4.04 -18.76
CA VAL A 18 -14.98 5.11 -18.24
C VAL A 18 -15.44 6.45 -18.80
N LEU A 19 -15.35 7.53 -18.03
CA LEU A 19 -15.47 8.89 -18.53
C LEU A 19 -14.28 9.23 -19.43
N LEU A 20 -14.54 9.88 -20.57
CA LEU A 20 -13.51 10.25 -21.54
C LEU A 20 -13.06 11.71 -21.43
N GLU A 21 -14.00 12.60 -21.09
CA GLU A 21 -13.73 14.03 -21.04
C GLU A 21 -13.01 14.41 -19.75
N GLU A 22 -11.89 15.12 -19.87
CA GLU A 22 -11.10 15.59 -18.73
C GLU A 22 -11.91 16.53 -17.82
N ALA A 23 -12.76 17.37 -18.41
CA ALA A 23 -13.62 18.29 -17.66
C ALA A 23 -14.63 17.53 -16.76
N ASP A 24 -15.22 16.44 -17.27
CA ASP A 24 -16.13 15.58 -16.51
C ASP A 24 -15.39 14.89 -15.36
N VAL A 25 -14.19 14.35 -15.63
CA VAL A 25 -13.34 13.75 -14.60
C VAL A 25 -12.98 14.77 -13.52
N LYS A 26 -12.56 15.97 -13.93
CA LYS A 26 -12.20 17.06 -13.02
C LYS A 26 -13.38 17.45 -12.14
N GLN A 27 -14.60 17.54 -12.68
CA GLN A 27 -15.79 17.90 -11.92
C GLN A 27 -16.05 16.93 -10.76
N VAL A 28 -15.84 15.63 -10.98
CA VAL A 28 -15.99 14.60 -9.94
C VAL A 28 -14.94 14.77 -8.83
N TYR A 29 -13.68 15.06 -9.19
CA TYR A 29 -12.63 15.31 -8.20
C TYR A 29 -12.81 16.63 -7.47
N ASP A 30 -13.29 17.69 -8.15
CA ASP A 30 -13.62 18.97 -7.51
C ASP A 30 -14.74 18.75 -6.47
N PHE A 31 -15.74 17.93 -6.77
CA PHE A 31 -16.78 17.56 -5.80
C PHE A 31 -16.21 16.82 -4.58
N LEU A 32 -15.30 15.87 -4.77
CA LEU A 32 -14.61 15.20 -3.67
C LEU A 32 -13.77 16.19 -2.84
N ALA A 33 -13.13 17.17 -3.50
CA ALA A 33 -12.29 18.18 -2.88
C ALA A 33 -13.10 19.20 -2.06
N CYS A 34 -14.30 19.59 -2.51
CA CYS A 34 -15.22 20.47 -1.76
C CYS A 34 -15.51 19.94 -0.35
N TRP A 35 -15.50 18.62 -0.18
CA TRP A 35 -15.74 17.97 1.11
C TRP A 35 -14.48 17.61 1.87
N SER A 36 -13.30 18.00 1.36
CA SER A 36 -12.02 17.54 1.89
C SER A 36 -11.99 16.01 1.99
N ILE A 37 -12.46 15.32 0.96
CA ILE A 37 -12.46 13.85 0.84
C ILE A 37 -11.61 13.40 -0.37
N GLY A 38 -11.12 14.36 -1.17
CA GLY A 38 -10.21 14.17 -2.30
C GLY A 38 -9.21 15.33 -2.45
N PRO A 39 -8.24 15.23 -3.37
CA PRO A 39 -7.16 16.19 -3.49
C PRO A 39 -7.60 17.53 -4.07
N LEU A 40 -7.15 18.61 -3.43
CA LEU A 40 -6.82 19.86 -4.13
C LEU A 40 -5.40 19.77 -4.75
N ASP A 41 -4.54 18.90 -4.20
CA ASP A 41 -3.09 18.82 -4.42
C ASP A 41 -2.57 17.36 -4.48
N THR A 42 -3.11 16.53 -5.38
CA THR A 42 -2.48 15.28 -5.87
C THR A 42 -1.99 14.19 -4.87
N THR A 43 -2.34 14.21 -3.59
CA THR A 43 -1.81 13.20 -2.63
C THR A 43 -2.87 12.53 -1.74
N TRP A 44 -4.13 12.47 -2.17
CA TRP A 44 -5.15 11.77 -1.40
C TRP A 44 -5.05 10.25 -1.59
N ARG A 45 -4.36 9.64 -0.63
CA ARG A 45 -4.30 8.19 -0.45
C ARG A 45 -5.33 7.76 0.60
N THR A 46 -5.99 6.63 0.37
CA THR A 46 -6.90 6.00 1.34
C THR A 46 -6.17 5.55 2.61
N ALA A 47 -4.86 5.26 2.49
CA ALA A 47 -3.97 4.95 3.59
C ALA A 47 -2.60 5.62 3.42
N ASN A 48 -2.05 6.16 4.51
CA ASN A 48 -0.69 6.69 4.57
C ASN A 48 0.27 5.59 5.06
N PRO A 49 1.57 5.60 4.70
CA PRO A 49 2.52 4.70 5.36
C PRO A 49 2.56 5.00 6.87
N LEU A 50 2.53 3.95 7.71
CA LEU A 50 2.70 4.10 9.15
C LEU A 50 4.09 4.67 9.47
N GLN A 51 4.14 5.79 10.19
CA GLN A 51 5.34 6.45 10.68
C GLN A 51 5.57 6.12 12.17
N PRO A 52 6.80 6.32 12.68
CA PRO A 52 7.13 6.07 14.08
C PRO A 52 6.30 6.88 15.09
N GLU A 53 5.90 8.11 14.74
CA GLU A 53 5.18 9.01 15.63
C GLU A 53 3.79 8.46 15.99
N GLU A 54 3.17 7.73 15.08
CA GLU A 54 1.82 7.18 15.30
C GLU A 54 1.83 5.89 16.13
N LEU A 55 2.99 5.26 16.34
CA LEU A 55 3.12 4.12 17.23
C LEU A 55 2.72 4.46 18.67
N SER A 56 3.05 5.69 19.11
CA SER A 56 2.65 6.20 20.43
C SER A 56 1.13 6.30 20.59
N TRP A 57 0.43 6.65 19.51
CA TRP A 57 -1.03 6.70 19.48
C TRP A 57 -1.61 5.29 19.45
N LEU A 58 -1.06 4.39 18.64
CA LEU A 58 -1.53 2.99 18.56
C LEU A 58 -1.48 2.27 19.90
N ALA A 59 -0.56 2.64 20.79
CA ALA A 59 -0.47 2.07 22.12
C ALA A 59 -1.67 2.38 23.03
N ASN A 60 -2.35 3.50 22.80
CA ASN A 60 -3.40 4.01 23.69
C ASN A 60 -4.76 4.18 23.00
N GLY A 61 -4.76 4.30 21.66
CA GLY A 61 -5.93 4.54 20.85
C GLY A 61 -6.67 3.25 20.50
N LYS A 62 -7.98 3.38 20.25
CA LYS A 62 -8.79 2.30 19.68
C LYS A 62 -8.57 2.25 18.18
N ALA A 63 -8.16 1.09 17.67
CA ALA A 63 -7.89 0.90 16.25
C ALA A 63 -8.38 -0.48 15.78
N PHE A 64 -8.68 -0.53 14.49
CA PHE A 64 -9.04 -1.74 13.78
C PHE A 64 -7.97 -2.06 12.74
N THR A 65 -8.03 -3.28 12.22
CA THR A 65 -7.15 -3.77 11.16
C THR A 65 -7.97 -4.43 10.08
N SER A 66 -7.47 -4.33 8.86
CA SER A 66 -7.99 -5.05 7.69
C SER A 66 -6.82 -5.50 6.86
N GLU A 67 -6.89 -6.72 6.34
CA GLU A 67 -5.96 -7.14 5.30
C GLU A 67 -6.22 -6.32 4.04
N ARG A 68 -5.15 -5.96 3.32
CA ARG A 68 -5.30 -5.23 2.06
C ARG A 68 -5.81 -6.21 0.98
N PRO A 69 -6.85 -5.84 0.21
CA PRO A 69 -7.25 -6.63 -0.96
C PRO A 69 -6.07 -6.78 -1.92
N GLY A 70 -5.92 -7.96 -2.55
CA GLY A 70 -4.71 -8.33 -3.31
C GLY A 70 -4.26 -7.35 -4.41
N ASP A 71 -3.08 -7.59 -4.98
CA ASP A 71 -2.32 -6.63 -5.81
C ASP A 71 -3.03 -6.11 -7.08
N SER A 72 -4.08 -6.79 -7.57
CA SER A 72 -4.89 -6.34 -8.72
C SER A 72 -6.02 -5.37 -8.33
N SER A 73 -6.15 -5.06 -7.04
CA SER A 73 -7.17 -4.17 -6.51
C SER A 73 -6.82 -2.69 -6.74
N ARG A 74 -7.82 -1.88 -6.99
CA ARG A 74 -7.69 -0.43 -7.21
C ARG A 74 -8.43 0.25 -6.08
N SER A 75 -7.76 0.96 -5.20
CA SER A 75 -8.44 1.77 -4.17
C SER A 75 -8.99 3.06 -4.77
N GLY A 76 -10.03 3.61 -4.16
CA GLY A 76 -10.70 4.79 -4.69
C GLY A 76 -11.94 5.15 -3.89
N PHE A 77 -12.86 5.82 -4.57
CA PHE A 77 -14.09 6.34 -4.00
C PHE A 77 -15.28 5.89 -4.84
N LEU A 78 -16.28 5.32 -4.18
CA LEU A 78 -17.60 5.14 -4.79
C LEU A 78 -18.44 6.36 -4.44
N VAL A 79 -18.91 7.08 -5.45
CA VAL A 79 -19.58 8.37 -5.33
C VAL A 79 -20.98 8.24 -5.91
N VAL A 80 -21.99 8.39 -5.07
CA VAL A 80 -23.35 8.67 -5.52
C VAL A 80 -23.39 10.16 -5.86
N TYR A 81 -23.29 10.49 -7.14
CA TYR A 81 -22.99 11.84 -7.63
C TYR A 81 -24.28 12.57 -8.05
N PRO A 82 -24.77 13.55 -7.26
CA PRO A 82 -26.03 14.23 -7.51
C PRO A 82 -26.14 14.96 -8.85
N PRO A 83 -25.12 15.72 -9.32
CA PRO A 83 -25.27 16.50 -10.55
C PRO A 83 -25.65 15.67 -11.77
N TRP A 84 -25.33 14.38 -11.78
CA TRP A 84 -25.63 13.49 -12.90
C TRP A 84 -26.60 12.35 -12.54
N GLY A 85 -27.09 12.28 -11.30
CA GLY A 85 -27.96 11.19 -10.86
C GLY A 85 -27.34 9.80 -11.09
N SER A 86 -26.03 9.65 -10.84
CA SER A 86 -25.29 8.44 -11.21
C SER A 86 -24.32 7.99 -10.12
N VAL A 87 -23.95 6.70 -10.14
CA VAL A 87 -22.90 6.16 -9.28
C VAL A 87 -21.59 6.08 -10.05
N LEU A 88 -20.54 6.65 -9.48
CA LEU A 88 -19.23 6.78 -10.09
C LEU A 88 -18.17 6.12 -9.19
N TYR A 89 -17.20 5.45 -9.79
CA TYR A 89 -16.00 4.98 -9.11
C TYR A 89 -14.81 5.82 -9.54
N ALA A 90 -14.29 6.65 -8.65
CA ALA A 90 -13.10 7.47 -8.88
C ALA A 90 -11.87 6.75 -8.29
N GLU A 91 -10.93 6.34 -9.16
CA GLU A 91 -9.70 5.65 -8.75
C GLU A 91 -8.78 6.61 -7.99
N ALA A 92 -8.32 6.24 -6.79
CA ALA A 92 -7.30 7.00 -6.08
C ALA A 92 -5.98 6.93 -6.85
N ASP A 93 -5.24 8.05 -6.86
CA ASP A 93 -4.12 8.30 -7.78
C ASP A 93 -3.15 7.12 -7.92
N LYS A 94 -2.86 6.75 -9.18
CA LYS A 94 -1.68 5.95 -9.53
C LYS A 94 -0.52 6.90 -9.76
N GLN A 95 0.24 7.20 -8.69
CA GLN A 95 1.58 7.72 -8.87
C GLN A 95 2.41 6.69 -9.65
N SER A 96 2.61 6.99 -10.93
CA SER A 96 3.58 6.38 -11.85
C SER A 96 3.32 4.93 -12.23
N GLY A 97 3.16 4.66 -13.54
CA GLY A 97 3.41 3.32 -14.06
C GLY A 97 4.87 2.89 -13.78
N PRO A 98 5.21 1.60 -13.92
CA PRO A 98 6.55 1.05 -13.66
C PRO A 98 7.70 1.68 -14.48
N ASN A 99 7.39 2.58 -15.41
CA ASN A 99 8.35 3.31 -16.25
C ASN A 99 8.33 4.84 -16.00
N GLY A 100 7.74 5.33 -14.91
CA GLY A 100 7.58 6.78 -14.68
C GLY A 100 6.60 7.47 -15.64
N ALA A 101 5.96 6.72 -16.54
CA ALA A 101 4.87 7.22 -17.37
C ALA A 101 3.67 7.51 -16.46
N LYS A 102 3.39 8.81 -16.25
CA LYS A 102 2.16 9.28 -15.63
C LYS A 102 0.99 8.69 -16.44
N SER A 103 0.17 7.83 -15.82
CA SER A 103 -1.16 7.54 -16.38
C SER A 103 -1.83 8.89 -16.56
N ARG A 104 -2.24 9.23 -17.79
CA ARG A 104 -2.54 10.61 -18.14
C ARG A 104 -3.60 11.25 -17.24
N TYR A 105 -4.52 10.47 -16.66
CA TYR A 105 -5.45 10.92 -15.61
C TYR A 105 -5.85 9.76 -14.67
N PRO A 106 -6.26 10.05 -13.42
CA PRO A 106 -7.06 9.14 -12.61
C PRO A 106 -8.34 8.76 -13.36
N ARG A 107 -8.76 7.50 -13.31
CA ARG A 107 -9.95 7.04 -14.05
C ARG A 107 -11.20 7.21 -13.21
N VAL A 108 -12.29 7.60 -13.86
CA VAL A 108 -13.63 7.61 -13.28
C VAL A 108 -14.50 6.67 -14.09
N PHE A 109 -15.05 5.65 -13.44
CA PHE A 109 -15.94 4.66 -14.06
C PHE A 109 -17.38 4.96 -13.67
N LYS A 110 -18.33 4.80 -14.60
CA LYS A 110 -19.74 4.71 -14.26
C LYS A 110 -20.04 3.31 -13.76
N VAL A 111 -20.62 3.19 -12.58
CA VAL A 111 -20.96 1.91 -11.97
C VAL A 111 -22.48 1.71 -12.09
N PRO A 112 -22.95 0.65 -12.77
CA PRO A 112 -24.38 0.38 -12.93
C PRO A 112 -24.98 -0.19 -11.64
N VAL A 113 -25.23 0.69 -10.66
CA VAL A 113 -25.82 0.34 -9.36
C VAL A 113 -27.05 1.22 -9.14
N ARG A 114 -28.12 0.63 -8.61
CA ARG A 114 -29.34 1.37 -8.27
C ARG A 114 -29.16 2.07 -6.93
N VAL A 115 -29.79 3.23 -6.80
CA VAL A 115 -29.71 4.05 -5.58
C VAL A 115 -31.10 4.60 -5.28
N ASP A 116 -31.44 4.73 -4.00
CA ASP A 116 -32.63 5.48 -3.59
C ASP A 116 -32.55 6.91 -4.15
N PRO A 117 -33.55 7.37 -4.94
CA PRO A 117 -33.53 8.69 -5.55
C PRO A 117 -33.38 9.86 -4.57
N THR A 118 -33.83 9.70 -3.33
CA THR A 118 -33.71 10.72 -2.26
C THR A 118 -32.26 11.01 -1.89
N VAL A 119 -31.34 10.09 -2.17
CA VAL A 119 -29.91 10.29 -1.91
C VAL A 119 -29.36 11.42 -2.78
N PHE A 120 -29.81 11.53 -4.04
CA PHE A 120 -29.34 12.58 -4.95
C PHE A 120 -29.80 13.95 -4.49
N THR A 121 -31.06 14.08 -4.06
CA THR A 121 -31.58 15.36 -3.54
C THR A 121 -30.97 15.75 -2.20
N ALA A 122 -30.53 14.77 -1.41
CA ALA A 122 -29.88 15.00 -0.13
C ALA A 122 -28.37 15.34 -0.25
N GLY A 123 -27.81 15.46 -1.45
CA GLY A 123 -26.40 15.85 -1.64
C GLY A 123 -25.43 14.69 -1.88
N GLY A 124 -25.93 13.46 -2.04
CA GLY A 124 -25.13 12.30 -2.43
C GLY A 124 -24.44 11.59 -1.27
N ILE A 125 -23.64 10.57 -1.60
CA ILE A 125 -22.89 9.76 -0.65
C ILE A 125 -21.50 9.50 -1.23
N ILE A 126 -20.47 9.58 -0.38
CA ILE A 126 -19.10 9.23 -0.74
C ILE A 126 -18.62 8.11 0.19
N TYR A 127 -18.26 6.99 -0.43
CA TYR A 127 -17.64 5.85 0.23
C TYR A 127 -16.17 5.75 -0.13
N SER A 128 -15.35 5.32 0.82
CA SER A 128 -14.07 4.71 0.50
C SER A 128 -14.33 3.29 0.02
N ALA A 129 -13.78 2.92 -1.13
CA ALA A 129 -14.03 1.63 -1.75
C ALA A 129 -12.79 1.12 -2.48
N THR A 130 -12.72 -0.19 -2.68
CA THR A 130 -11.71 -0.84 -3.51
C THR A 130 -12.38 -1.70 -4.58
N LEU A 131 -12.02 -1.45 -5.83
CA LEU A 131 -12.47 -2.19 -6.99
C LEU A 131 -11.51 -3.35 -7.30
N VAL A 132 -12.00 -4.57 -7.18
CA VAL A 132 -11.30 -5.82 -7.49
C VAL A 132 -11.83 -6.35 -8.82
N GLY A 133 -11.22 -5.90 -9.92
CA GLY A 133 -11.71 -6.21 -11.27
C GLY A 133 -11.67 -7.70 -11.62
N THR A 134 -10.72 -8.46 -11.07
CA THR A 134 -10.58 -9.92 -11.27
C THR A 134 -11.74 -10.71 -10.69
N GLU A 135 -12.29 -10.23 -9.57
CA GLU A 135 -13.42 -10.83 -8.85
C GLU A 135 -14.76 -10.17 -9.21
N LYS A 136 -14.75 -9.15 -10.08
CA LYS A 136 -15.92 -8.29 -10.34
C LYS A 136 -16.56 -7.81 -9.04
N LYS A 137 -15.75 -7.23 -8.16
CA LYS A 137 -16.19 -6.92 -6.79
C LYS A 137 -15.80 -5.52 -6.38
N ILE A 138 -16.70 -4.81 -5.70
CA ILE A 138 -16.38 -3.59 -4.97
C ILE A 138 -16.44 -3.89 -3.48
N ILE A 139 -15.32 -3.68 -2.81
CA ILE A 139 -15.21 -3.80 -1.36
C ILE A 139 -15.43 -2.41 -0.77
N MET A 140 -16.50 -2.25 -0.01
CA MET A 140 -16.87 -1.02 0.70
C MET A 140 -16.12 -0.95 2.02
N GLU A 141 -15.41 0.15 2.24
CA GLU A 141 -14.40 0.23 3.30
C GLU A 141 -14.76 1.19 4.42
N ASP A 142 -15.34 2.35 4.09
CA ASP A 142 -15.75 3.40 5.05
C ASP A 142 -16.75 4.35 4.40
N LEU A 143 -17.52 5.07 5.21
CA LEU A 143 -18.47 6.10 4.80
C LEU A 143 -17.89 7.48 5.12
N LEU A 144 -17.52 8.23 4.09
CA LEU A 144 -16.79 9.50 4.26
C LEU A 144 -17.74 10.70 4.28
N PHE A 145 -18.82 10.63 3.50
CA PHE A 145 -19.83 11.66 3.40
C PHE A 145 -21.19 11.03 3.14
N SER A 146 -22.24 11.55 3.78
CA SER A 146 -23.58 11.03 3.59
C SER A 146 -24.59 12.16 3.65
N LYS A 147 -25.34 12.34 2.56
CA LYS A 147 -26.55 13.17 2.51
C LYS A 147 -26.33 14.58 3.07
N GLY A 148 -25.30 15.27 2.59
CA GLY A 148 -24.94 16.62 3.04
C GLY A 148 -24.00 16.67 4.25
N PHE A 149 -23.73 15.52 4.90
CA PHE A 149 -23.00 15.48 6.16
C PHE A 149 -21.57 14.91 6.01
N PRO A 150 -20.51 15.67 6.37
CA PRO A 150 -19.11 15.26 6.30
C PRO A 150 -18.76 14.27 7.41
N THR A 151 -19.19 13.03 7.21
CA THR A 151 -19.20 11.96 8.22
C THR A 151 -17.78 11.63 8.70
N PHE A 152 -16.78 11.67 7.80
CA PHE A 152 -15.37 11.42 8.11
C PHE A 152 -14.84 12.29 9.25
N PHE A 153 -15.11 13.59 9.22
CA PHE A 153 -14.59 14.55 10.21
C PHE A 153 -15.44 14.64 11.49
N LYS A 154 -16.62 14.04 11.50
CA LYS A 154 -17.62 14.22 12.57
C LYS A 154 -17.92 12.96 13.36
N LYS A 155 -17.53 11.79 12.87
CA LYS A 155 -17.83 10.48 13.48
C LYS A 155 -16.59 9.61 13.55
N THR A 156 -16.53 8.73 14.55
CA THR A 156 -15.49 7.70 14.68
C THR A 156 -15.64 6.64 13.60
N PHE A 157 -14.61 5.82 13.36
CA PHE A 157 -14.72 4.74 12.37
C PHE A 157 -15.85 3.76 12.70
N THR A 158 -16.02 3.40 13.97
CA THR A 158 -17.11 2.52 14.44
C THR A 158 -18.48 3.03 13.99
N ASP A 159 -18.75 4.31 14.23
CA ASP A 159 -20.01 4.94 13.85
C ASP A 159 -20.18 5.00 12.33
N ARG A 160 -19.11 5.35 11.60
CA ARG A 160 -19.12 5.42 10.12
C ARG A 160 -19.34 4.05 9.50
N PHE A 161 -18.73 3.00 10.05
CA PHE A 161 -18.86 1.63 9.57
C PHE A 161 -20.26 1.07 9.83
N ALA A 162 -20.87 1.39 10.97
CA ALA A 162 -22.28 1.06 11.23
C ALA A 162 -23.24 1.80 10.28
N LEU A 163 -22.96 3.08 9.98
CA LEU A 163 -23.73 3.83 8.98
C LEU A 163 -23.54 3.28 7.57
N LEU A 164 -22.32 2.87 7.20
CA LEU A 164 -22.03 2.20 5.95
C LEU A 164 -22.90 0.95 5.78
N GLN A 165 -22.97 0.09 6.79
CA GLN A 165 -23.79 -1.13 6.79
C GLN A 165 -25.27 -0.80 6.53
N LYS A 166 -25.81 0.21 7.22
CA LYS A 166 -27.20 0.66 7.00
C LYS A 166 -27.40 1.24 5.61
N SER A 167 -26.42 1.98 5.10
CA SER A 167 -26.50 2.61 3.78
C SER A 167 -26.52 1.57 2.65
N LEU A 168 -25.76 0.48 2.79
CA LEU A 168 -25.82 -0.64 1.84
C LEU A 168 -27.14 -1.42 1.85
N GLN A 169 -27.98 -1.25 2.88
CA GLN A 169 -29.30 -1.87 2.95
C GLN A 169 -30.40 -0.94 2.42
N ASN A 170 -30.24 0.37 2.62
CA ASN A 170 -31.31 1.34 2.40
C ASN A 170 -31.08 2.26 1.20
N ASP A 171 -29.82 2.58 0.89
CA ASP A 171 -29.48 3.61 -0.09
C ASP A 171 -28.93 3.03 -1.38
N LEU A 172 -28.19 1.92 -1.33
CA LEU A 172 -27.48 1.34 -2.47
C LEU A 172 -27.98 -0.09 -2.74
N PHE A 173 -28.50 -0.33 -3.94
CA PHE A 173 -29.05 -1.62 -4.35
C PHE A 173 -28.26 -2.17 -5.55
N VAL A 174 -27.56 -3.26 -5.32
CA VAL A 174 -26.72 -3.90 -6.33
C VAL A 174 -27.52 -5.02 -6.96
N ASP A 175 -27.85 -4.85 -8.23
CA ASP A 175 -28.50 -5.86 -9.05
C ASP A 175 -27.40 -6.52 -9.90
N GLU A 176 -26.99 -7.72 -9.50
CA GLU A 176 -25.84 -8.42 -10.11
C GLU A 176 -26.03 -8.66 -11.61
N ASP A 177 -27.28 -8.90 -12.04
CA ASP A 177 -27.65 -9.14 -13.43
C ASP A 177 -27.47 -7.87 -14.27
N LEU A 178 -27.82 -6.71 -13.72
CA LEU A 178 -27.62 -5.42 -14.39
C LEU A 178 -26.17 -4.94 -14.33
N ALA A 179 -25.42 -5.37 -13.32
CA ALA A 179 -24.08 -4.87 -13.08
C ALA A 179 -22.97 -5.72 -13.74
N GLY A 180 -23.34 -6.63 -14.64
CA GLY A 180 -22.39 -7.49 -15.35
C GLY A 180 -21.72 -8.53 -14.44
N GLY A 181 -22.42 -8.93 -13.37
CA GLY A 181 -21.93 -9.77 -12.29
C GLY A 181 -21.05 -9.02 -11.28
N LEU A 182 -21.17 -7.69 -11.21
CA LEU A 182 -20.48 -6.90 -10.18
C LEU A 182 -21.17 -7.11 -8.83
N THR A 183 -20.39 -7.57 -7.86
CA THR A 183 -20.83 -7.77 -6.47
C THR A 183 -20.31 -6.64 -5.58
N VAL A 184 -21.01 -6.37 -4.48
CA VAL A 184 -20.55 -5.45 -3.44
C VAL A 184 -20.43 -6.21 -2.13
N SER A 185 -19.31 -6.03 -1.43
CA SER A 185 -19.14 -6.57 -0.09
C SER A 185 -18.63 -5.52 0.87
N LEU A 186 -18.84 -5.74 2.15
CA LEU A 186 -18.16 -4.99 3.19
C LEU A 186 -16.72 -5.49 3.35
N ARG A 187 -15.83 -4.58 3.71
CA ARG A 187 -14.48 -4.90 4.16
C ARG A 187 -14.52 -5.72 5.45
N SER A 188 -13.63 -6.71 5.57
CA SER A 188 -13.44 -7.43 6.81
C SER A 188 -12.56 -6.61 7.75
N VAL A 189 -13.11 -6.19 8.88
CA VAL A 189 -12.40 -5.42 9.90
C VAL A 189 -12.35 -6.20 11.21
N ARG A 190 -11.21 -6.12 11.89
CA ARG A 190 -10.98 -6.78 13.19
C ARG A 190 -10.32 -5.80 14.15
N PRO A 191 -10.49 -5.97 15.47
CA PRO A 191 -9.68 -5.25 16.46
C PRO A 191 -8.18 -5.36 16.15
N LEU A 192 -7.41 -4.29 16.39
CA LEU A 192 -5.95 -4.33 16.23
C LEU A 192 -5.28 -5.41 17.09
N ALA A 193 -5.84 -5.71 18.27
CA ALA A 193 -5.35 -6.76 19.16
C ALA A 193 -5.37 -8.17 18.54
N ASP A 194 -6.18 -8.40 17.50
CA ASP A 194 -6.31 -9.69 16.83
C ASP A 194 -5.28 -9.87 15.71
N LEU A 195 -4.45 -8.85 15.45
CA LEU A 195 -3.47 -8.88 14.37
C LEU A 195 -2.27 -9.76 14.74
N ASN A 196 -2.29 -11.00 14.23
CA ASN A 196 -1.27 -12.02 14.51
C ASN A 196 -0.65 -12.65 13.25
N GLN A 197 -0.92 -12.10 12.06
CA GLN A 197 -0.52 -12.71 10.78
C GLN A 197 0.42 -11.83 9.96
N PHE A 198 1.26 -12.49 9.16
CA PHE A 198 2.10 -11.82 8.17
C PHE A 198 1.27 -11.27 7.02
N GLY A 199 1.66 -10.12 6.48
CA GLY A 199 0.99 -9.53 5.32
C GLY A 199 1.07 -8.01 5.28
N VAL A 200 0.29 -7.46 4.36
CA VAL A 200 0.07 -6.02 4.21
C VAL A 200 -1.28 -5.68 4.84
N TRP A 201 -1.23 -4.90 5.91
CA TRP A 201 -2.40 -4.57 6.71
C TRP A 201 -2.66 -3.07 6.65
N GLU A 202 -3.94 -2.71 6.68
CA GLU A 202 -4.37 -1.35 6.95
C GLU A 202 -4.82 -1.25 8.40
N ILE A 203 -4.20 -0.34 9.14
CA ILE A 203 -4.61 0.04 10.48
C ILE A 203 -5.58 1.23 10.37
N ILE A 204 -6.73 1.10 11.02
CA ILE A 204 -7.86 2.02 10.89
C ILE A 204 -8.13 2.65 12.26
N PRO A 205 -7.76 3.92 12.47
CA PRO A 205 -8.02 4.63 13.72
C PRO A 205 -9.51 4.82 13.98
N ASP A 206 -9.96 4.60 15.21
CA ASP A 206 -11.33 4.87 15.62
C ASP A 206 -11.53 6.33 16.07
N GLU A 207 -11.10 7.27 15.22
CA GLU A 207 -11.09 8.72 15.53
C GLU A 207 -11.65 9.53 14.34
N PRO A 208 -12.43 10.61 14.57
CA PRO A 208 -12.88 11.48 13.50
C PRO A 208 -11.71 12.15 12.77
N GLY A 209 -11.79 12.23 11.44
CA GLY A 209 -10.81 12.92 10.59
C GLY A 209 -9.47 12.20 10.43
N LYS A 210 -9.26 11.08 11.13
CA LYS A 210 -7.97 10.38 11.13
C LYS A 210 -7.89 9.34 10.01
N ARG A 211 -6.81 9.39 9.24
CA ARG A 211 -6.58 8.51 8.09
C ARG A 211 -6.05 7.14 8.53
N ARG A 212 -6.24 6.17 7.65
CA ARG A 212 -5.70 4.81 7.82
C ARG A 212 -4.19 4.81 7.62
N TRP A 213 -3.51 3.86 8.24
CA TRP A 213 -2.10 3.60 8.03
C TRP A 213 -1.86 2.26 7.36
N LEU A 214 -0.87 2.21 6.48
CA LEU A 214 -0.38 1.01 5.84
C LEU A 214 0.76 0.44 6.67
N TRP A 215 0.61 -0.81 7.09
CA TRP A 215 1.61 -1.52 7.89
C TRP A 215 2.04 -2.81 7.20
N PHE A 216 3.35 -3.04 7.17
CA PHE A 216 3.98 -4.21 6.57
C PHE A 216 4.55 -5.09 7.68
N VAL A 217 3.91 -6.24 7.92
CA VAL A 217 4.36 -7.18 8.95
C VAL A 217 5.48 -8.05 8.35
N ARG A 218 6.73 -7.80 8.75
CA ARG A 218 7.90 -8.62 8.38
C ARG A 218 8.13 -9.71 9.43
N ARG A 219 8.80 -10.81 9.04
CA ARG A 219 9.07 -11.99 9.89
C ARG A 219 9.78 -11.73 11.23
N SER A 220 10.31 -10.54 11.48
CA SER A 220 11.09 -10.22 12.69
C SER A 220 10.49 -9.12 13.58
N THR A 221 9.34 -8.54 13.22
CA THR A 221 8.70 -7.48 14.02
C THR A 221 7.25 -7.88 14.31
N ALA A 222 7.07 -8.75 15.29
CA ALA A 222 5.82 -8.75 16.03
C ALA A 222 5.64 -7.34 16.61
N LEU A 223 4.45 -6.75 16.49
CA LEU A 223 4.10 -5.62 17.35
C LEU A 223 4.42 -6.03 18.79
N PRO A 224 5.03 -5.16 19.61
CA PRO A 224 5.07 -5.42 21.03
C PRO A 224 3.62 -5.65 21.45
N LEU A 225 3.29 -6.89 21.82
CA LEU A 225 1.99 -7.26 22.37
C LEU A 225 1.84 -6.44 23.65
N ILE A 226 1.23 -5.26 23.56
CA ILE A 226 0.81 -4.50 24.72
C ILE A 226 -0.37 -5.27 25.29
N ARG A 227 -0.05 -6.27 26.12
CA ARG A 227 -1.03 -6.82 27.06
C ARG A 227 -1.45 -5.66 27.95
N SER A 228 -2.70 -5.22 27.80
CA SER A 228 -3.31 -4.37 28.80
C SER A 228 -3.35 -5.16 30.11
N SER A 229 -2.39 -4.93 30.99
CA SER A 229 -2.52 -5.35 32.38
C SER A 229 -3.59 -4.46 33.00
N ALA A 230 -4.83 -4.92 32.94
CA ALA A 230 -5.83 -4.57 33.93
C ALA A 230 -5.37 -5.16 35.27
N ASP A 231 -4.37 -4.53 35.88
CA ASP A 231 -4.09 -4.61 37.30
C ASP A 231 -3.11 -3.49 37.66
N GLY A 232 -3.62 -2.55 38.44
CA GLY A 232 -2.88 -1.39 38.89
C GLY A 232 -1.74 -1.80 39.82
N LYS A 233 -0.52 -1.75 39.30
CA LYS A 233 0.71 -1.36 40.02
C LYS A 233 1.82 -1.16 38.99
N LYS A 234 2.10 0.11 38.65
CA LYS A 234 3.23 0.49 37.80
C LYS A 234 4.53 0.05 38.50
N ASN A 235 5.19 -0.96 37.96
CA ASN A 235 6.51 -1.38 38.43
C ASN A 235 7.57 -0.62 37.61
N PRO A 236 8.31 0.35 38.18
CA PRO A 236 9.22 1.23 37.43
C PRO A 236 10.37 0.50 36.73
N ALA A 237 10.65 -0.76 37.09
CA ALA A 237 11.67 -1.59 36.47
C ALA A 237 11.34 -2.02 35.02
N ASN A 238 10.05 -2.15 34.66
CA ASN A 238 9.66 -2.58 33.31
C ASN A 238 9.72 -1.44 32.28
N VAL A 239 9.62 -0.18 32.74
CA VAL A 239 9.73 1.00 31.86
C VAL A 239 11.19 1.31 31.52
N MET A 240 12.13 1.03 32.44
CA MET A 240 13.57 1.22 32.15
C MET A 240 14.13 0.18 31.17
N ARG A 241 13.72 -1.09 31.27
CA ARG A 241 14.17 -2.13 30.32
C ARG A 241 13.74 -1.87 28.87
N ALA A 242 12.51 -1.40 28.67
CA ALA A 242 12.02 -1.02 27.35
C ALA A 242 12.76 0.21 26.78
N LYS A 243 13.26 1.10 27.64
CA LYS A 243 14.05 2.28 27.24
C LYS A 243 15.50 1.90 26.90
N GLU A 244 16.10 0.98 27.65
CA GLU A 244 17.46 0.45 27.38
C GLU A 244 17.53 -0.40 26.09
N GLU A 245 16.48 -1.13 25.73
CA GLU A 245 16.43 -1.85 24.44
C GLU A 245 16.31 -0.91 23.24
N ILE A 246 15.65 0.24 23.40
CA ILE A 246 15.53 1.27 22.37
C ILE A 246 16.85 2.04 22.22
N ASP A 247 17.55 2.34 23.31
CA ASP A 247 18.85 3.04 23.26
C ASP A 247 19.98 2.15 22.71
N LYS A 248 19.92 0.82 22.94
CA LYS A 248 20.87 -0.13 22.31
C LYS A 248 20.68 -0.27 20.80
N LEU A 249 19.48 -0.01 20.28
CA LEU A 249 19.21 0.01 18.84
C LEU A 249 19.66 1.31 18.16
N ASN A 250 19.87 2.39 18.92
CA ASN A 250 20.22 3.72 18.39
C ASN A 250 21.73 4.08 18.46
N LEU A 251 22.57 3.27 19.11
CA LEU A 251 24.00 3.58 19.35
C LEU A 251 25.01 2.98 18.35
N GLY A 252 24.55 2.51 17.18
CA GLY A 252 25.44 2.05 16.12
C GLY A 252 26.01 3.18 15.25
N ILE A 253 26.79 4.13 15.80
CA ILE A 253 27.62 5.05 15.00
C ILE A 253 29.02 5.21 15.60
N LEU A 254 29.98 4.58 14.91
CA LEU A 254 31.37 4.95 14.61
C LEU A 254 32.07 6.02 15.49
N GLU A 255 33.10 5.59 16.22
CA GLU A 255 34.21 6.44 16.64
C GLU A 255 35.17 6.72 15.45
N PRO A 256 35.70 7.94 15.28
CA PRO A 256 36.69 8.26 14.25
C PRO A 256 38.13 7.95 14.71
N PRO A 257 39.06 7.58 13.81
CA PRO A 257 40.46 7.35 14.17
C PRO A 257 41.27 8.67 14.22
N PRO A 258 42.43 8.70 14.91
CA PRO A 258 43.20 9.92 15.09
C PRO A 258 44.03 10.27 13.83
N LEU A 259 44.18 11.58 13.61
CA LEU A 259 45.04 12.19 12.61
C LEU A 259 46.52 12.10 13.01
N SER A 260 47.39 11.64 12.11
CA SER A 260 48.80 12.01 12.10
C SER A 260 49.25 12.39 10.69
N LEU A 261 49.81 13.59 10.56
CA LEU A 261 50.41 14.19 9.36
C LEU A 261 51.81 13.61 9.09
N ALA A 262 52.12 13.29 7.83
CA ALA A 262 53.34 13.77 7.13
C ALA A 262 53.43 13.27 5.66
N SER A 263 53.51 14.24 4.75
CA SER A 263 54.45 14.40 3.63
C SER A 263 54.59 13.33 2.51
N THR A 264 54.13 13.75 1.33
CA THR A 264 54.77 13.72 -0.01
C THR A 264 55.35 12.41 -0.56
N MET A 265 54.77 11.89 -1.66
CA MET A 265 55.41 11.77 -2.98
C MET A 265 54.47 11.12 -4.00
N VAL A 266 54.62 11.56 -5.24
CA VAL A 266 53.99 11.11 -6.49
C VAL A 266 54.14 9.60 -6.67
N SER A 267 53.14 8.94 -7.27
CA SER A 267 53.30 7.94 -8.36
C SER A 267 52.24 6.82 -8.32
N VAL A 268 51.58 6.66 -9.48
CA VAL A 268 50.96 5.43 -10.01
C VAL A 268 49.87 4.78 -9.15
N ILE A 269 48.63 4.91 -9.63
CA ILE A 269 47.49 4.09 -9.22
C ILE A 269 47.89 2.61 -9.39
N PRO A 270 48.08 1.82 -8.32
CA PRO A 270 48.16 0.39 -8.46
C PRO A 270 46.71 -0.09 -8.60
N VAL A 271 46.37 -0.58 -9.79
CA VAL A 271 45.23 -1.48 -9.96
C VAL A 271 45.53 -2.68 -9.08
N ILE A 272 44.94 -2.74 -7.89
CA ILE A 272 44.94 -3.93 -7.06
C ILE A 272 44.04 -4.93 -7.80
N PRO A 273 44.57 -6.02 -8.38
CA PRO A 273 43.72 -7.09 -8.85
C PRO A 273 43.15 -7.71 -7.58
N VAL A 274 41.85 -7.47 -7.33
CA VAL A 274 41.13 -8.27 -6.34
C VAL A 274 41.18 -9.69 -6.84
N GLN A 275 42.11 -10.46 -6.28
CA GLN A 275 42.11 -11.90 -6.40
C GLN A 275 40.75 -12.37 -5.92
N VAL A 276 39.97 -12.86 -6.88
CA VAL A 276 38.72 -13.57 -6.63
C VAL A 276 39.10 -14.85 -5.89
N VAL A 277 39.21 -14.75 -4.57
CA VAL A 277 39.09 -15.90 -3.68
C VAL A 277 37.67 -16.41 -3.92
N ARG A 278 37.59 -17.52 -4.66
CA ARG A 278 36.33 -18.18 -5.02
C ARG A 278 35.79 -18.85 -3.76
N ASP A 279 35.06 -18.08 -2.97
CA ASP A 279 34.20 -18.62 -1.93
C ASP A 279 32.81 -18.86 -2.55
N ASP A 280 32.36 -20.12 -2.59
CA ASP A 280 31.03 -20.52 -3.09
C ASP A 280 29.87 -19.96 -2.26
N LYS A 281 30.16 -19.13 -1.25
CA LYS A 281 29.19 -18.45 -0.37
C LYS A 281 28.51 -17.25 -1.02
N ASP A 282 29.12 -16.67 -2.06
CA ASP A 282 28.61 -15.48 -2.74
C ASP A 282 27.82 -15.82 -4.02
N VAL A 283 27.47 -17.10 -4.21
CA VAL A 283 26.75 -17.57 -5.40
C VAL A 283 25.38 -18.09 -5.01
N ALA A 284 24.35 -17.58 -5.66
CA ALA A 284 22.97 -18.04 -5.50
C ALA A 284 22.32 -18.29 -6.86
N VAL A 285 21.23 -19.05 -6.86
CA VAL A 285 20.34 -19.19 -8.02
C VAL A 285 19.24 -18.15 -7.92
N ALA A 286 19.22 -17.21 -8.86
CA ALA A 286 18.14 -16.25 -9.03
C ALA A 286 17.02 -16.87 -9.86
N THR A 287 15.80 -16.85 -9.32
CA THR A 287 14.58 -17.28 -10.00
C THR A 287 13.71 -16.08 -10.32
N LYS A 288 13.32 -15.92 -11.59
CA LYS A 288 12.50 -14.79 -12.05
C LYS A 288 11.10 -14.82 -11.42
N GLY A 289 10.72 -13.71 -10.79
CA GLY A 289 9.36 -13.47 -10.28
C GLY A 289 8.41 -12.87 -11.34
N ALA A 290 7.17 -12.60 -10.95
CA ALA A 290 6.12 -12.14 -11.84
C ALA A 290 6.31 -10.68 -12.33
N PHE A 291 7.05 -9.86 -11.59
CA PHE A 291 7.25 -8.44 -11.91
C PHE A 291 8.63 -8.13 -12.52
N PRO A 292 8.79 -7.02 -13.26
CA PRO A 292 10.09 -6.51 -13.65
C PRO A 292 11.01 -6.40 -12.43
N ASP A 293 12.23 -6.92 -12.56
CA ASP A 293 13.26 -6.92 -11.51
C ASP A 293 12.97 -7.65 -10.20
N GLN A 294 11.87 -8.41 -10.14
CA GLN A 294 11.69 -9.37 -9.06
C GLN A 294 12.49 -10.64 -9.33
N TYR A 295 13.40 -10.98 -8.42
CA TYR A 295 14.15 -12.24 -8.41
C TYR A 295 14.23 -12.82 -6.99
N PHE A 296 14.02 -14.12 -6.87
CA PHE A 296 14.15 -14.86 -5.62
C PHE A 296 15.44 -15.64 -5.61
N LEU A 297 16.17 -15.58 -4.50
CA LEU A 297 17.47 -16.20 -4.34
C LEU A 297 17.35 -17.53 -3.60
N THR A 298 17.97 -18.56 -4.16
CA THR A 298 18.16 -19.85 -3.51
C THR A 298 19.65 -20.09 -3.35
N GLY A 299 20.09 -20.39 -2.13
CA GLY A 299 21.49 -20.65 -1.82
C GLY A 299 21.99 -21.96 -2.42
N PRO A 300 23.30 -22.21 -2.36
CA PRO A 300 23.93 -23.38 -2.97
C PRO A 300 23.48 -24.71 -2.34
N LYS A 301 22.90 -24.70 -1.12
CA LYS A 301 22.35 -25.88 -0.45
C LYS A 301 20.82 -25.99 -0.59
N GLY A 302 20.20 -25.18 -1.45
CA GLY A 302 18.75 -25.19 -1.71
C GLY A 302 17.92 -24.36 -0.72
N GLU A 303 18.56 -23.64 0.19
CA GLU A 303 17.92 -22.76 1.15
C GLU A 303 17.34 -21.51 0.50
N LYS A 304 16.12 -21.13 0.88
CA LYS A 304 15.49 -19.91 0.36
C LYS A 304 16.08 -18.68 1.06
N MET A 305 16.78 -17.84 0.33
CA MET A 305 17.46 -16.64 0.83
C MET A 305 16.60 -15.37 0.74
N GLY A 306 15.45 -15.43 0.05
CA GLY A 306 14.50 -14.32 -0.05
C GLY A 306 14.57 -13.60 -1.39
N MET A 307 14.06 -12.36 -1.42
CA MET A 307 14.03 -11.55 -2.64
C MET A 307 15.32 -10.75 -2.77
N ALA A 308 15.88 -10.70 -3.98
CA ALA A 308 17.08 -9.93 -4.28
C ALA A 308 16.78 -8.43 -4.38
N ILE A 309 17.74 -7.62 -3.95
CA ILE A 309 17.80 -6.19 -4.24
C ILE A 309 18.65 -6.00 -5.49
N ILE A 310 18.24 -5.09 -6.37
CA ILE A 310 19.02 -4.68 -7.54
C ILE A 310 19.12 -3.17 -7.52
N GLN A 311 20.29 -2.64 -7.17
CA GLN A 311 20.52 -1.20 -7.15
C GLN A 311 21.13 -0.72 -8.46
N ASN A 312 21.96 -1.55 -9.12
CA ASN A 312 22.63 -1.19 -10.37
C ASN A 312 21.70 -1.40 -11.61
N PRO A 313 21.39 -0.34 -12.38
CA PRO A 313 20.54 -0.42 -13.56
C PRO A 313 21.07 -1.33 -14.68
N ASP A 314 22.39 -1.44 -14.83
CA ASP A 314 23.01 -2.29 -15.86
C ASP A 314 22.85 -3.78 -15.53
N ILE A 315 22.92 -4.11 -14.24
CA ILE A 315 22.63 -5.46 -13.73
C ILE A 315 21.15 -5.79 -13.97
N SER A 316 20.23 -4.89 -13.64
CA SER A 316 18.79 -5.05 -13.93
C SER A 316 18.55 -5.38 -15.40
N LYS A 317 19.16 -4.61 -16.32
CA LYS A 317 19.03 -4.84 -17.76
C LYS A 317 19.55 -6.22 -18.17
N ASN A 318 20.71 -6.64 -17.65
CA ASN A 318 21.31 -7.94 -17.94
C ASN A 318 20.43 -9.10 -17.41
N LEU A 319 19.93 -8.98 -16.19
CA LEU A 319 19.00 -9.94 -15.58
C LEU A 319 17.71 -10.10 -16.39
N ARG A 320 17.15 -9.00 -16.90
CA ARG A 320 15.94 -9.04 -17.76
C ARG A 320 16.18 -9.76 -19.08
N ILE A 321 17.39 -9.68 -19.64
CA ILE A 321 17.75 -10.40 -20.87
C ILE A 321 17.94 -11.89 -20.55
N LYS A 322 18.71 -12.20 -19.51
CA LYS A 322 19.02 -13.58 -19.10
C LYS A 322 17.76 -14.35 -18.67
N SER A 323 16.84 -13.71 -17.96
CA SER A 323 15.59 -14.31 -17.48
C SER A 323 14.58 -14.69 -18.56
N LYS A 324 14.65 -14.07 -19.74
CA LYS A 324 13.83 -14.46 -20.90
C LYS A 324 14.28 -15.78 -21.52
N LEU A 325 15.59 -16.07 -21.43
CA LEU A 325 16.18 -17.29 -21.97
C LEU A 325 16.12 -18.44 -20.96
N ASN A 326 16.37 -18.13 -19.69
CA ASN A 326 16.28 -19.09 -18.61
C ASN A 326 15.71 -18.39 -17.36
N PRO A 327 14.55 -18.82 -16.83
CA PRO A 327 13.96 -18.20 -15.64
C PRO A 327 14.76 -18.45 -14.36
N GLN A 328 15.73 -19.38 -14.36
CA GLN A 328 16.61 -19.68 -13.23
C GLN A 328 18.08 -19.67 -13.63
N PHE A 329 18.89 -18.81 -13.03
CA PHE A 329 20.31 -18.71 -13.40
C PHE A 329 21.17 -18.31 -12.20
N LYS A 330 22.46 -18.62 -12.27
CA LYS A 330 23.40 -18.32 -11.20
C LYS A 330 23.77 -16.83 -11.23
N VAL A 331 23.82 -16.25 -10.04
CA VAL A 331 24.18 -14.85 -9.81
C VAL A 331 25.17 -14.76 -8.68
N ARG A 332 26.03 -13.73 -8.73
CA ARG A 332 26.85 -13.34 -7.60
C ARG A 332 26.08 -12.38 -6.72
N ILE A 333 26.11 -12.61 -5.42
CA ILE A 333 25.35 -11.84 -4.44
C ILE A 333 26.26 -11.29 -3.33
N LEU A 334 25.83 -10.19 -2.71
CA LEU A 334 26.46 -9.62 -1.54
C LEU A 334 25.40 -9.37 -0.47
N ALA A 335 25.68 -9.71 0.78
CA ALA A 335 24.79 -9.36 1.88
C ALA A 335 24.69 -7.84 2.00
N SER A 336 23.48 -7.30 1.97
CA SER A 336 23.27 -5.86 2.07
C SER A 336 23.57 -5.40 3.50
N THR A 337 24.44 -4.40 3.63
CA THR A 337 24.74 -3.74 4.91
C THR A 337 23.61 -2.81 5.35
N GLU A 338 22.83 -2.28 4.40
CA GLU A 338 21.71 -1.37 4.64
C GLU A 338 20.42 -2.12 5.05
N PHE A 339 20.28 -3.38 4.64
CA PHE A 339 19.08 -4.19 4.89
C PHE A 339 19.47 -5.59 5.40
N SER A 340 19.54 -5.74 6.73
CA SER A 340 19.84 -7.03 7.37
C SER A 340 18.94 -8.16 6.82
N GLY A 341 19.56 -9.25 6.36
CA GLY A 341 18.89 -10.40 5.76
C GLY A 341 18.49 -10.23 4.29
N SER A 342 18.95 -9.16 3.62
CA SER A 342 18.77 -8.96 2.18
C SER A 342 20.08 -9.17 1.43
N TYR A 343 19.97 -9.57 0.16
CA TYR A 343 21.12 -9.80 -0.70
C TYR A 343 20.98 -8.97 -1.98
N GLU A 344 22.03 -8.27 -2.34
CA GLU A 344 22.14 -7.55 -3.60
C GLU A 344 22.77 -8.45 -4.67
N ILE A 345 22.24 -8.43 -5.89
CA ILE A 345 22.88 -9.10 -7.04
C ILE A 345 23.95 -8.18 -7.62
N LEU A 346 25.21 -8.65 -7.61
CA LEU A 346 26.36 -7.93 -8.15
C LEU A 346 26.67 -8.27 -9.61
N SER A 347 26.38 -9.50 -10.05
CA SER A 347 26.56 -9.89 -11.44
C SER A 347 25.83 -11.18 -11.79
N VAL A 348 25.64 -11.42 -13.08
CA VAL A 348 25.12 -12.70 -13.60
C VAL A 348 26.31 -13.56 -14.01
N LEU A 349 26.30 -14.84 -13.61
CA LEU A 349 27.37 -15.80 -13.89
C LEU A 349 27.17 -16.56 -15.19
#